data_AF-A0A3D1VGH3-F1
#
_entry.id   AF-A0A3D1VGH3-F1
#
_cell.length_a   1.000
_cell.length_b   1.000
_cell.length_c   1.000
_cell.angle_alpha   90.00
_cell.angle_beta   90.00
_cell.angle_gamma   90.00
#
_symmetry.space_group_name_H-M   'P 1'
#
loop_
_entity.id
_entity.type
_entity.pdbx_description
1 polymer ?
#
loop_
_entity_poly.entity_id
_entity_poly.type
_entity_poly.pdbx_seq_one_letter_code
_entity_poly.pdbx_strand_id
1 'polypeptide(L)'
;MNLFNKKIAKHSLEPYCVIVTGDRGVGKSTLFALIVEAAKKEGLDVFCQFPYKDCYQIPLTYITKKGYTYLDIDKQWLYSHDFNHCVLLIDEAKTVWPARGYADWTMQDEQFFNFLRKNDIHLFAATQAYDGLDLNVKRAADEVWYLTQFFWHFTHIESSHTTLCKVADKQTEVQGRMFKKGMRKVAWDVCEVPLKNFLFWRKSYYGSFISNFVFGEKPKPQLESCNDTPVFKSL
;
A
#
# COMPACT_ATOMS: atom_id res chain seq x y z
N MET A 1 1.56 -13.95 20.12
CA MET A 1 0.64 -13.94 18.96
C MET A 1 -0.45 -15.02 19.08
N ASN A 2 -1.71 -14.69 18.79
CA ASN A 2 -2.85 -15.64 18.80
C ASN A 2 -2.89 -16.54 17.54
N LEU A 3 -3.73 -17.59 17.54
CA LEU A 3 -3.77 -18.59 16.46
C LEU A 3 -4.14 -18.01 15.07
N PHE A 4 -5.08 -17.07 15.01
CA PHE A 4 -5.52 -16.42 13.78
C PHE A 4 -4.37 -15.62 13.15
N ASN A 5 -3.70 -14.82 13.98
CA ASN A 5 -2.60 -13.95 13.57
C ASN A 5 -1.34 -14.75 13.19
N LYS A 6 -1.10 -15.91 13.82
CA LYS A 6 0.05 -16.78 13.49
C LYS A 6 0.07 -17.22 12.02
N LYS A 7 -1.10 -17.51 11.42
CA LYS A 7 -1.18 -17.98 10.04
C LYS A 7 -0.74 -16.90 9.05
N ILE A 8 -1.28 -15.69 9.19
CA ILE A 8 -0.91 -14.58 8.32
C ILE A 8 0.50 -14.07 8.60
N ALA A 9 0.97 -14.07 9.86
CA ALA A 9 2.34 -13.69 10.18
C ALA A 9 3.39 -14.62 9.59
N LYS A 10 3.08 -15.93 9.49
CA LYS A 10 3.95 -16.88 8.80
C LYS A 10 3.96 -16.63 7.29
N HIS A 11 2.79 -16.37 6.71
CA HIS A 11 2.64 -16.10 5.28
C HIS A 11 3.23 -14.75 4.87
N SER A 12 3.27 -13.76 5.78
CA SER A 12 3.55 -12.38 5.40
C SER A 12 4.94 -12.16 4.81
N LEU A 13 5.94 -12.93 5.24
CA LEU A 13 7.31 -12.79 4.74
C LEU A 13 7.61 -13.75 3.57
N GLU A 14 6.63 -14.49 3.04
CA GLU A 14 6.80 -15.30 1.82
C GLU A 14 6.90 -14.42 0.55
N PRO A 15 6.02 -13.40 0.33
CA PRO A 15 6.13 -12.49 -0.81
C PRO A 15 7.11 -11.33 -0.57
N TYR A 16 7.68 -10.78 -1.65
CA TYR A 16 8.59 -9.63 -1.62
C TYR A 16 7.88 -8.31 -1.89
N CYS A 17 6.78 -8.31 -2.64
CA CYS A 17 5.98 -7.12 -2.87
C CYS A 17 4.49 -7.42 -2.67
N VAL A 18 3.88 -6.83 -1.64
CA VAL A 18 2.48 -7.01 -1.29
C VAL A 18 1.75 -5.68 -1.37
N ILE A 19 0.67 -5.62 -2.16
CA ILE A 19 -0.27 -4.50 -2.12
C ILE A 19 -1.36 -4.82 -1.10
N VAL A 20 -1.52 -3.97 -0.10
CA VAL A 20 -2.59 -4.12 0.91
C VAL A 20 -3.68 -3.10 0.62
N THR A 21 -4.90 -3.55 0.31
CA THR A 21 -6.00 -2.65 -0.03
C THR A 21 -7.31 -2.99 0.67
N GLY A 22 -8.22 -2.02 0.71
CA GLY A 22 -9.48 -2.10 1.45
C GLY A 22 -9.87 -0.74 2.03
N ASP A 23 -11.10 -0.64 2.54
CA ASP A 23 -11.66 0.62 3.00
C ASP A 23 -10.96 1.21 4.23
N ARG A 24 -11.32 2.45 4.59
CA ARG A 24 -10.85 3.05 5.85
C ARG A 24 -11.38 2.24 7.04
N GLY A 25 -10.53 2.03 8.04
CA GLY A 25 -10.91 1.34 9.28
C GLY A 25 -10.85 -0.19 9.23
N VAL A 26 -10.59 -0.80 8.07
CA VAL A 26 -10.47 -2.28 7.93
C VAL A 26 -9.23 -2.86 8.62
N GLY A 27 -8.30 -2.02 9.09
CA GLY A 27 -7.14 -2.46 9.87
C GLY A 27 -5.83 -2.64 9.10
N LYS A 28 -5.61 -1.92 7.99
CA LYS A 28 -4.34 -1.92 7.26
C LYS A 28 -3.14 -1.57 8.15
N SER A 29 -3.22 -0.47 8.90
CA SER A 29 -2.15 -0.06 9.83
C SER A 29 -1.96 -1.06 10.98
N THR A 30 -3.03 -1.72 11.47
CA THR A 30 -2.89 -2.79 12.47
C THR A 30 -2.25 -4.05 11.90
N LEU A 31 -2.46 -4.33 10.61
CA LEU A 31 -1.81 -5.42 9.93
C LEU A 31 -0.30 -5.14 9.77
N PHE A 32 0.10 -3.90 9.52
CA PHE A 32 1.51 -3.50 9.55
C PHE A 32 2.18 -3.81 10.90
N ALA A 33 1.50 -3.56 12.03
CA ALA A 33 2.03 -3.95 13.33
C ALA A 33 2.22 -5.48 13.50
N LEU A 34 1.36 -6.30 12.89
CA LEU A 34 1.56 -7.75 12.82
C LEU A 34 2.80 -8.10 12.00
N ILE A 35 2.97 -7.46 10.85
CA ILE A 35 4.13 -7.66 9.97
C ILE A 35 5.42 -7.25 10.70
N VAL A 36 5.41 -6.14 11.45
CA VAL A 36 6.53 -5.73 12.30
C VAL A 36 6.88 -6.82 13.33
N GLU A 37 5.88 -7.39 14.01
CA GLU A 37 6.12 -8.47 14.98
C GLU A 37 6.69 -9.73 14.29
N ALA A 38 6.29 -10.03 13.05
CA ALA A 38 6.81 -11.14 12.27
C ALA A 38 8.26 -10.89 11.82
N ALA A 39 8.53 -9.74 11.20
CA ALA A 39 9.83 -9.33 10.71
C ALA A 39 10.91 -9.34 11.81
N LYS A 40 10.59 -8.78 12.97
CA LYS A 40 11.49 -8.77 14.12
C LYS A 40 11.86 -10.15 14.63
N LYS A 41 10.98 -11.15 14.50
CA LYS A 41 11.29 -12.53 14.92
C LYS A 41 12.30 -13.19 14.00
N GLU A 42 12.29 -12.80 12.73
CA GLU A 42 13.25 -13.25 11.72
C GLU A 42 14.53 -12.37 11.70
N GLY A 43 14.62 -11.35 12.56
CA GLY A 43 15.80 -10.48 12.65
C GLY A 43 15.90 -9.41 11.55
N LEU A 44 14.79 -9.12 10.85
CA LEU A 44 14.74 -8.11 9.79
C LEU A 44 14.58 -6.70 10.36
N ASP A 45 15.31 -5.75 9.78
CA ASP A 45 15.07 -4.32 10.01
C ASP A 45 13.74 -3.91 9.37
N VAL A 46 13.00 -3.03 10.05
CA VAL A 46 11.69 -2.56 9.57
C VAL A 46 11.71 -1.04 9.44
N PHE A 47 11.46 -0.56 8.22
CA PHE A 47 11.32 0.86 7.92
C PHE A 47 9.86 1.19 7.65
N CYS A 48 9.35 2.26 8.25
CA CYS A 48 7.95 2.64 8.12
C CYS A 48 7.74 4.15 8.12
N GLN A 49 6.71 4.60 7.41
CA GLN A 49 6.30 6.02 7.38
C GLN A 49 5.76 6.51 8.73
N PHE A 50 5.06 5.64 9.46
CA PHE A 50 4.43 5.96 10.74
C PHE A 50 5.22 5.34 11.88
N PRO A 51 5.36 6.01 13.04
CA PRO A 51 6.17 5.50 14.14
C PRO A 51 5.51 4.29 14.80
N TYR A 52 6.02 3.11 14.45
CA TYR A 52 5.83 1.88 15.20
C TYR A 52 6.98 1.71 16.18
N LYS A 53 6.70 1.07 17.32
CA LYS A 53 7.72 0.77 18.31
C LYS A 53 8.85 -0.07 17.69
N ASP A 54 10.10 0.28 17.98
CA ASP A 54 11.35 -0.34 17.47
C ASP A 54 11.35 -0.57 15.94
N CYS A 55 10.92 0.44 15.18
CA CYS A 55 11.07 0.50 13.73
C CYS A 55 11.84 1.78 13.36
N TYR A 56 12.50 1.77 12.22
CA TYR A 56 13.17 2.93 11.66
C TYR A 56 12.17 3.79 10.88
N GLN A 57 12.22 5.11 11.08
CA GLN A 57 11.33 6.03 10.38
C GLN A 57 11.86 6.30 8.96
N ILE A 58 10.99 6.14 7.96
CA ILE A 58 11.26 6.63 6.61
C ILE A 58 11.16 8.17 6.63
N PRO A 59 12.20 8.91 6.21
CA PRO A 59 12.17 10.36 6.18
C PRO A 59 11.04 10.91 5.31
N LEU A 60 10.49 12.03 5.78
CA LEU A 60 9.40 12.73 5.12
C LEU A 60 9.88 14.10 4.67
N THR A 61 9.47 14.51 3.49
CA THR A 61 9.83 15.79 2.88
C THR A 61 8.59 16.53 2.41
N TYR A 62 8.69 17.85 2.30
CA TYR A 62 7.62 18.67 1.75
C TYR A 62 7.61 18.57 0.23
N ILE A 63 6.56 18.00 -0.32
CA ILE A 63 6.34 17.89 -1.76
C ILE A 63 5.32 18.95 -2.18
N THR A 64 5.67 19.73 -3.20
CA THR A 64 4.75 20.70 -3.82
C THR A 64 4.26 20.16 -5.15
N LYS A 65 2.95 19.89 -5.26
CA LYS A 65 2.30 19.50 -6.52
C LYS A 65 1.09 20.38 -6.78
N LYS A 66 1.03 20.99 -7.97
CA LYS A 66 -0.11 21.80 -8.43
C LYS A 66 -0.55 22.87 -7.40
N GLY A 67 0.41 23.53 -6.76
CA GLY A 67 0.17 24.58 -5.76
C GLY A 67 -0.19 24.08 -4.34
N TYR A 68 -0.25 22.77 -4.12
CA TYR A 68 -0.45 22.18 -2.79
C TYR A 68 0.86 21.63 -2.25
N THR A 69 1.27 22.10 -1.08
CA THR A 69 2.40 21.56 -0.32
C THR A 69 1.88 20.60 0.74
N TYR A 70 2.37 19.37 0.72
CA TYR A 70 2.04 18.36 1.70
C TYR A 70 3.30 17.56 2.07
N LEU A 71 3.27 16.90 3.22
CA LEU A 71 4.37 16.08 3.70
C LEU A 71 4.18 14.65 3.18
N ASP A 72 5.21 14.07 2.60
CA ASP A 72 5.17 12.73 1.99
C ASP A 72 6.56 12.08 2.08
N ILE A 73 6.68 10.83 1.65
CA ILE A 73 7.94 10.09 1.67
C ILE A 73 8.97 10.75 0.75
N ASP A 74 10.20 10.90 1.27
CA ASP A 74 11.34 11.28 0.45
C ASP A 74 11.76 10.12 -0.47
N LYS A 75 11.30 10.18 -1.73
CA LYS A 75 11.66 9.20 -2.76
C LYS A 75 13.16 9.14 -3.05
N GLN A 76 13.88 10.26 -2.97
CA GLN A 76 15.33 10.25 -3.20
C GLN A 76 16.04 9.46 -2.11
N TRP A 77 15.62 9.65 -0.85
CA TRP A 77 16.12 8.83 0.25
C TRP A 77 15.80 7.34 0.03
N LEU A 78 14.55 7.03 -0.34
CA LEU A 78 14.10 5.65 -0.60
C LEU A 78 14.92 4.93 -1.70
N TYR A 79 15.44 5.65 -2.68
CA TYR A 79 16.21 5.07 -3.79
C TYR A 79 17.72 5.12 -3.60
N SER A 80 18.21 5.84 -2.58
CA SER A 80 19.64 6.00 -2.33
C SER A 80 20.13 5.24 -1.10
N HIS A 81 19.24 4.79 -0.22
CA HIS A 81 19.60 3.97 0.93
C HIS A 81 19.83 2.50 0.55
N ASP A 82 20.81 1.90 1.23
CA ASP A 82 21.07 0.47 1.12
C ASP A 82 20.01 -0.31 1.91
N PHE A 83 19.04 -0.85 1.19
CA PHE A 83 18.07 -1.80 1.72
C PHE A 83 18.51 -3.19 1.34
N ASN A 84 19.09 -3.91 2.31
CA ASN A 84 19.35 -5.33 2.24
C ASN A 84 18.72 -6.00 3.45
N HIS A 85 18.02 -7.11 3.24
CA HIS A 85 17.44 -7.95 4.29
C HIS A 85 16.51 -7.16 5.24
N CYS A 86 15.46 -6.55 4.69
CA CYS A 86 14.59 -5.66 5.45
C CYS A 86 13.12 -5.69 5.01
N VAL A 87 12.28 -5.03 5.80
CA VAL A 87 10.85 -4.81 5.52
C VAL A 87 10.58 -3.33 5.36
N LEU A 88 9.89 -2.96 4.28
CA LEU A 88 9.44 -1.60 4.01
C LEU A 88 7.92 -1.51 4.11
N LEU A 89 7.42 -0.62 4.98
CA LEU A 89 6.00 -0.40 5.22
C LEU A 89 5.60 0.99 4.74
N ILE A 90 4.91 1.04 3.60
CA ILE A 90 4.46 2.27 2.95
C ILE A 90 2.94 2.35 3.08
N ASP A 91 2.44 3.30 3.87
CA ASP A 91 1.00 3.57 3.92
C ASP A 91 0.63 4.64 2.89
N GLU A 92 -0.62 4.60 2.42
CA GLU A 92 -1.13 5.44 1.34
C GLU A 92 -0.20 5.53 0.10
N ALA A 93 0.32 4.37 -0.34
CA ALA A 93 1.35 4.22 -1.39
C ALA A 93 1.04 4.92 -2.72
N LYS A 94 -0.24 5.27 -2.98
CA LYS A 94 -0.63 6.09 -4.14
C LYS A 94 -0.01 7.49 -4.13
N THR A 95 0.40 8.03 -2.98
CA THR A 95 1.08 9.35 -2.92
C THR A 95 2.50 9.26 -3.49
N VAL A 96 3.15 8.12 -3.24
CA VAL A 96 4.48 7.76 -3.72
C VAL A 96 4.44 7.35 -5.20
N TRP A 97 3.58 6.40 -5.57
CA TRP A 97 3.45 5.88 -6.94
C TRP A 97 2.02 6.05 -7.49
N PRO A 98 1.61 7.27 -7.88
CA PRO A 98 0.27 7.54 -8.38
C PRO A 98 0.05 7.06 -9.82
N ALA A 99 -1.11 6.49 -10.11
CA ALA A 99 -1.48 6.02 -11.47
C ALA A 99 -1.43 7.10 -12.55
N ARG A 100 -1.81 8.34 -12.21
CA ARG A 100 -1.76 9.48 -13.15
C ARG A 100 -0.35 10.02 -13.39
N GLY A 101 0.64 9.49 -12.66
CA GLY A 101 2.07 9.76 -12.84
C GLY A 101 2.78 8.71 -13.69
N TYR A 102 2.06 7.86 -14.44
CA TYR A 102 2.68 6.83 -15.28
C TYR A 102 3.70 7.39 -16.29
N ALA A 103 3.46 8.60 -16.81
CA ALA A 103 4.42 9.29 -17.67
C ALA A 103 5.70 9.72 -16.95
N ASP A 104 5.65 9.81 -15.61
CA ASP A 104 6.73 10.18 -14.72
C ASP A 104 7.41 8.94 -14.09
N TRP A 105 7.09 7.71 -14.54
CA TRP A 105 7.77 6.49 -14.09
C TRP A 105 9.25 6.54 -14.46
N THR A 106 10.11 6.56 -13.46
CA THR A 106 11.55 6.75 -13.66
C THR A 106 12.31 5.43 -13.70
N MET A 107 13.53 5.46 -14.24
CA MET A 107 14.46 4.32 -14.15
C MET A 107 14.82 3.96 -12.71
N GLN A 108 14.73 4.89 -11.76
CA GLN A 108 14.94 4.61 -10.34
C GLN A 108 13.77 3.81 -9.75
N ASP A 109 12.53 4.13 -10.12
CA ASP A 109 11.36 3.32 -9.75
C ASP A 109 11.54 1.88 -10.31
N GLU A 110 11.90 1.76 -11.59
CA GLU A 110 12.13 0.47 -12.25
C GLU A 110 13.22 -0.36 -11.55
N GLN A 111 14.35 0.26 -11.23
CA GLN A 111 15.42 -0.42 -10.51
C GLN A 111 14.97 -0.86 -9.12
N PHE A 112 14.35 0.02 -8.34
CA PHE A 112 13.88 -0.29 -6.99
C PHE A 112 13.01 -1.56 -6.96
N PHE A 113 11.98 -1.65 -7.82
CA PHE A 113 11.11 -2.82 -7.87
C PHE A 113 11.83 -4.09 -8.38
N ASN A 114 12.75 -3.97 -9.33
CA ASN A 114 13.52 -5.11 -9.85
C ASN A 114 14.51 -5.69 -8.84
N PHE A 115 14.97 -4.91 -7.86
CA PHE A 115 15.93 -5.33 -6.86
C PHE A 115 15.30 -5.87 -5.57
N LEU A 116 13.98 -5.77 -5.36
CA LEU A 116 13.31 -6.24 -4.15
C LEU A 116 13.69 -7.68 -3.77
N ARG A 117 13.56 -8.61 -4.71
CA ARG A 117 13.93 -10.03 -4.50
C ARG A 117 15.43 -10.24 -4.33
N LYS A 118 16.26 -9.50 -5.06
CA LYS A 118 17.72 -9.68 -5.07
C LYS A 118 18.33 -9.25 -3.74
N ASN A 119 17.74 -8.23 -3.12
CA ASN A 119 18.21 -7.63 -1.88
C ASN A 119 17.40 -8.11 -0.66
N ASP A 120 16.50 -9.07 -0.82
CA ASP A 120 15.65 -9.58 0.24
C ASP A 120 14.84 -8.47 0.96
N ILE A 121 14.21 -7.61 0.15
CA ILE A 121 13.37 -6.51 0.61
C ILE A 121 11.90 -6.94 0.52
N HIS A 122 11.21 -6.98 1.66
CA HIS A 122 9.77 -7.21 1.72
C HIS A 122 9.03 -5.88 1.79
N LEU A 123 8.47 -5.45 0.67
CA LEU A 123 7.68 -4.23 0.53
C LEU A 123 6.19 -4.51 0.76
N PHE A 124 5.59 -3.78 1.69
CA PHE A 124 4.14 -3.71 1.86
C PHE A 124 3.65 -2.31 1.54
N ALA A 125 2.91 -2.19 0.44
CA ALA A 125 2.32 -0.95 -0.05
C ALA A 125 0.81 -0.92 0.24
N ALA A 126 0.40 -0.19 1.27
CA ALA A 126 -1.00 -0.03 1.62
C ALA A 126 -1.65 1.12 0.83
N THR A 127 -2.85 0.90 0.30
CA THR A 127 -3.63 1.95 -0.40
C THR A 127 -5.12 1.72 -0.21
N GLN A 128 -5.90 2.80 -0.08
CA GLN A 128 -7.37 2.72 -0.12
C GLN A 128 -7.91 2.61 -1.54
N ALA A 129 -7.19 3.15 -2.51
CA ALA A 129 -7.61 3.18 -3.91
C ALA A 129 -6.60 2.39 -4.74
N TYR A 130 -6.87 1.10 -4.96
CA TYR A 130 -6.03 0.22 -5.78
C TYR A 130 -5.80 0.80 -7.18
N ASP A 131 -6.85 1.33 -7.82
CA ASP A 131 -6.74 1.99 -9.12
C ASP A 131 -6.03 3.34 -9.11
N GLY A 132 -5.79 3.89 -7.93
CA GLY A 132 -4.95 5.07 -7.76
C GLY A 132 -3.45 4.77 -7.79
N LEU A 133 -3.04 3.50 -7.73
CA LEU A 133 -1.64 3.06 -7.75
C LEU A 133 -1.15 2.84 -9.19
N ASP A 134 0.12 3.16 -9.44
CA ASP A 134 0.75 2.95 -10.74
C ASP A 134 0.69 1.50 -11.21
N LEU A 135 0.46 1.31 -12.52
CA LEU A 135 0.33 0.00 -13.13
C LEU A 135 1.61 -0.83 -12.99
N ASN A 136 2.79 -0.22 -13.03
CA ASN A 136 4.06 -0.94 -12.90
C ASN A 136 4.26 -1.47 -11.48
N VAL A 137 3.76 -0.77 -10.45
CA VAL A 137 3.73 -1.29 -9.08
C VAL A 137 2.82 -2.51 -8.98
N LYS A 138 1.63 -2.46 -9.59
CA LYS A 138 0.72 -3.61 -9.63
C LYS A 138 1.35 -4.81 -10.33
N ARG A 139 2.10 -4.58 -11.41
CA ARG A 139 2.83 -5.63 -12.14
C ARG A 139 3.99 -6.22 -11.34
N ALA A 140 4.65 -5.41 -10.52
CA ALA A 140 5.77 -5.83 -9.67
C ALA A 140 5.32 -6.54 -8.38
N ALA A 141 4.05 -6.38 -7.98
CA ALA A 141 3.50 -7.06 -6.81
C ALA A 141 3.45 -8.57 -7.01
N ASP A 142 3.84 -9.32 -5.98
CA ASP A 142 3.67 -10.77 -5.91
C ASP A 142 2.25 -11.14 -5.48
N GLU A 143 1.71 -10.38 -4.52
CA GLU A 143 0.38 -10.59 -3.98
C GLU A 143 -0.38 -9.29 -3.76
N VAL A 144 -1.71 -9.38 -3.85
CA VAL A 144 -2.64 -8.35 -3.41
C VAL A 144 -3.47 -8.92 -2.28
N TRP A 145 -3.53 -8.19 -1.16
CA TRP A 145 -4.30 -8.54 0.02
C TRP A 145 -5.47 -7.57 0.15
N TYR A 146 -6.67 -8.08 -0.11
CA TYR A 146 -7.90 -7.33 0.04
C TYR A 146 -8.48 -7.53 1.44
N LEU A 147 -8.58 -6.43 2.19
CA LEU A 147 -9.05 -6.40 3.57
C LEU A 147 -10.50 -5.94 3.63
N THR A 148 -11.34 -6.79 4.22
CA THR A 148 -12.73 -6.45 4.53
C THR A 148 -12.96 -6.53 6.04
N GLN A 149 -13.65 -5.52 6.59
CA GLN A 149 -14.01 -5.56 7.99
C GLN A 149 -15.01 -6.71 8.22
N PHE A 150 -14.70 -7.53 9.21
CA PHE A 150 -15.58 -8.60 9.63
C PHE A 150 -16.12 -8.33 11.05
N PHE A 151 -16.84 -9.30 11.60
CA PHE A 151 -17.48 -9.20 12.91
C PHE A 151 -16.49 -8.80 14.02
N TRP A 152 -16.92 -7.86 14.87
CA TRP A 152 -16.14 -7.30 15.97
C TRP A 152 -14.79 -6.69 15.54
N HIS A 153 -13.68 -7.24 16.03
CA HIS A 153 -12.32 -6.76 15.74
C HIS A 153 -11.62 -7.65 14.70
N PHE A 154 -12.34 -8.55 14.05
CA PHE A 154 -11.80 -9.32 12.96
C PHE A 154 -11.80 -8.55 11.64
N THR A 155 -10.81 -8.87 10.81
CA THR A 155 -10.70 -8.47 9.41
C THR A 155 -10.50 -9.75 8.61
N HIS A 156 -11.26 -9.89 7.52
CA HIS A 156 -11.02 -10.94 6.54
C HIS A 156 -9.98 -10.43 5.54
N ILE A 157 -9.02 -11.29 5.19
CA ILE A 157 -7.94 -10.97 4.27
C ILE A 157 -7.97 -12.01 3.17
N GLU A 158 -8.29 -11.56 1.96
CA GLU A 158 -8.25 -12.37 0.75
C GLU A 158 -6.93 -12.09 0.07
N SER A 159 -6.03 -13.06 0.02
CA SER A 159 -4.77 -12.92 -0.71
C SER A 159 -4.91 -13.51 -2.10
N SER A 160 -4.40 -12.80 -3.09
CA SER A 160 -4.37 -13.20 -4.49
C SER A 160 -2.97 -13.04 -5.04
N HIS A 161 -2.52 -14.00 -5.86
CA HIS A 161 -1.29 -13.87 -6.63
C HIS A 161 -1.53 -12.96 -7.82
N THR A 162 -0.61 -12.02 -8.05
CA THR A 162 -0.68 -11.16 -9.22
C THR A 162 0.06 -11.79 -10.40
N THR A 163 -0.55 -11.82 -11.57
CA THR A 163 0.05 -12.39 -12.77
C THR A 163 -0.30 -11.59 -14.03
N LEU A 164 0.57 -11.62 -15.03
CA LEU A 164 0.32 -11.05 -16.35
C LEU A 164 -0.43 -12.05 -17.20
N CYS A 165 -1.65 -11.73 -17.60
CA CYS A 165 -2.49 -12.62 -18.38
C CYS A 165 -2.86 -12.05 -19.75
N LYS A 166 -2.96 -12.94 -20.76
CA LYS A 166 -3.46 -12.59 -22.09
C LYS A 166 -4.98 -12.49 -22.05
N VAL A 167 -5.50 -11.31 -22.32
CA VAL A 167 -6.95 -11.05 -22.36
C VAL A 167 -7.39 -10.83 -23.81
N ALA A 168 -8.49 -11.47 -24.18
CA ALA A 168 -9.08 -11.27 -25.50
C ALA A 168 -9.72 -9.87 -25.59
N ASP A 169 -9.23 -9.04 -26.52
CA ASP A 169 -9.88 -7.76 -26.82
C ASP A 169 -11.16 -8.04 -27.63
N LYS A 170 -12.32 -7.84 -26.99
CA LYS A 170 -13.64 -8.03 -27.61
C LYS A 170 -14.15 -6.79 -28.36
N GLN A 171 -13.49 -5.65 -28.21
CA GLN A 171 -13.93 -4.38 -28.80
C GLN A 171 -13.36 -4.15 -30.20
N THR A 172 -12.38 -4.94 -30.62
CA THR A 172 -11.73 -4.81 -31.92
C THR A 172 -11.80 -6.12 -32.71
N GLU A 173 -12.00 -6.01 -34.03
CA GLU A 173 -12.01 -7.15 -34.94
C GLU A 173 -10.76 -7.11 -35.85
N VAL A 174 -10.17 -8.28 -36.11
CA VAL A 174 -9.04 -8.41 -37.02
C VAL A 174 -9.53 -8.27 -38.46
N GLN A 175 -9.07 -7.23 -39.16
CA GLN A 175 -9.41 -6.99 -40.56
C GLN A 175 -8.49 -7.83 -41.47
N GLY A 176 -9.06 -8.80 -42.19
CA GLY A 176 -8.35 -9.61 -43.19
C GLY A 176 -9.05 -10.93 -43.53
N ARG A 177 -9.35 -11.18 -44.81
CA ARG A 177 -10.13 -12.35 -45.27
C ARG A 177 -9.48 -13.69 -44.92
N MET A 178 -8.15 -13.74 -44.83
CA MET A 178 -7.36 -14.93 -44.48
C MET A 178 -7.40 -15.28 -42.97
N PHE A 179 -7.74 -14.32 -42.10
CA PHE A 179 -7.60 -14.45 -40.65
C PHE A 179 -8.94 -14.51 -39.90
N LYS A 180 -10.07 -14.56 -40.62
CA LYS A 180 -11.44 -14.56 -40.07
C LYS A 180 -11.79 -15.76 -39.19
N LYS A 181 -11.01 -16.85 -39.19
CA LYS A 181 -11.23 -18.05 -38.37
C LYS A 181 -10.16 -18.18 -37.28
N GLY A 182 -10.14 -17.26 -36.31
CA GLY A 182 -9.47 -17.50 -35.03
C GLY A 182 -8.43 -16.47 -34.58
N MET A 183 -8.12 -15.45 -35.38
CA MET A 183 -7.17 -14.42 -34.97
C MET A 183 -7.89 -13.31 -34.19
N ARG A 184 -7.34 -12.94 -33.02
CA ARG A 184 -7.87 -11.88 -32.16
C ARG A 184 -6.74 -10.99 -31.69
N LYS A 185 -7.03 -9.70 -31.48
CA LYS A 185 -6.10 -8.84 -30.75
C LYS A 185 -6.01 -9.33 -29.30
N VAL A 186 -4.78 -9.46 -28.82
CA VAL A 186 -4.48 -9.82 -27.43
C VAL A 186 -4.06 -8.55 -26.70
N ALA A 187 -4.72 -8.27 -25.59
CA ALA A 187 -4.27 -7.30 -24.60
C ALA A 187 -3.56 -8.06 -23.47
N TRP A 188 -2.55 -7.45 -22.88
CA TRP A 188 -1.91 -7.95 -21.67
C TRP A 188 -2.37 -7.13 -20.50
N ASP A 189 -2.93 -7.80 -19.50
CA ASP A 189 -3.45 -7.14 -18.31
C ASP A 189 -2.91 -7.79 -17.04
N VAL A 190 -3.02 -7.06 -15.94
CA VAL A 190 -2.71 -7.56 -14.60
C VAL A 190 -3.95 -8.26 -14.07
N CYS A 191 -3.79 -9.52 -13.70
CA CYS A 191 -4.86 -10.40 -13.28
C CYS A 191 -4.52 -10.99 -11.91
N GLU A 192 -5.53 -11.22 -11.08
CA GLU A 192 -5.36 -11.75 -9.73
C GLU A 192 -5.94 -13.16 -9.64
N VAL A 193 -5.15 -14.09 -9.08
CA VAL A 193 -5.57 -15.48 -8.84
C VAL A 193 -5.69 -15.69 -7.34
N PRO A 194 -6.89 -15.99 -6.79
CA PRO A 194 -7.06 -16.21 -5.36
C PRO A 194 -6.14 -17.30 -4.82
N LEU A 195 -5.48 -17.04 -3.69
CA LEU A 195 -4.55 -17.96 -3.04
C LEU A 195 -5.10 -18.49 -1.72
N LYS A 196 -5.24 -17.62 -0.72
CA LYS A 196 -5.55 -17.99 0.66
C LYS A 196 -6.48 -16.94 1.28
N ASN A 197 -7.23 -17.38 2.28
CA ASN A 197 -8.04 -16.51 3.12
C ASN A 197 -7.53 -16.56 4.55
N PHE A 198 -7.40 -15.39 5.17
CA PHE A 198 -7.00 -15.25 6.56
C PHE A 198 -8.03 -14.49 7.37
N LEU A 199 -8.11 -14.85 8.63
CA LEU A 199 -8.83 -14.07 9.63
C LEU A 199 -7.79 -13.37 10.50
N PHE A 200 -7.88 -12.04 10.58
CA PHE A 200 -6.94 -11.21 11.33
C PHE A 200 -7.63 -10.56 12.53
N TRP A 201 -7.11 -10.82 13.73
CA TRP A 201 -7.61 -10.21 14.96
C TRP A 201 -6.85 -8.93 15.28
N ARG A 202 -7.47 -7.79 14.96
CA ARG A 202 -6.85 -6.45 15.03
C ARG A 202 -6.55 -5.98 16.45
N LYS A 203 -7.41 -6.35 17.42
CA LYS A 203 -7.34 -5.84 18.80
C LYS A 203 -5.99 -6.10 19.47
N SER A 204 -5.28 -7.16 19.05
CA SER A 204 -3.92 -7.46 19.54
C SER A 204 -2.89 -6.34 19.27
N TYR A 205 -3.17 -5.45 18.31
CA TYR A 205 -2.19 -4.48 17.81
C TYR A 205 -2.61 -3.01 18.01
N TYR A 206 -3.73 -2.73 18.68
CA TYR A 206 -4.19 -1.35 18.90
C TYR A 206 -3.21 -0.51 19.74
N GLY A 207 -2.38 -1.14 20.58
CA GLY A 207 -1.35 -0.47 21.38
C GLY A 207 0.03 -0.37 20.73
N SER A 208 0.18 -0.80 19.47
CA SER A 208 1.48 -0.87 18.80
C SER A 208 1.92 0.45 18.12
N PHE A 209 1.03 1.44 18.10
CA PHE A 209 1.27 2.74 17.48
C PHE A 209 1.75 3.76 18.50
N ILE A 210 2.68 4.63 18.11
CA ILE A 210 3.04 5.79 18.92
C ILE A 210 1.96 6.87 18.72
N SER A 211 1.04 6.98 19.68
CA SER A 211 -0.17 7.81 19.60
C SER A 211 0.09 9.32 19.59
N ASN A 212 1.30 9.76 19.96
CA ASN A 212 1.64 11.17 20.07
C ASN A 212 2.20 11.77 18.78
N PHE A 213 2.22 11.00 17.69
CA PHE A 213 2.73 11.48 16.41
C PHE A 213 1.66 12.25 15.64
N VAL A 214 1.97 13.50 15.28
CA VAL A 214 1.10 14.37 14.47
C VAL A 214 1.90 14.88 13.28
N PHE A 215 1.34 14.76 12.07
CA PHE A 215 1.95 15.25 10.83
C PHE A 215 1.92 16.77 10.76
N GLY A 216 3.07 17.38 11.01
CA GLY A 216 3.22 18.84 11.04
C GLY A 216 2.44 19.45 12.20
N GLU A 217 3.09 20.24 13.03
CA GLU A 217 2.36 21.04 14.01
C GLU A 217 1.53 22.08 13.24
N LYS A 218 0.26 21.75 13.00
CA LYS A 218 -0.70 22.74 12.55
C LYS A 218 -1.08 23.59 13.76
N PRO A 219 -1.16 24.92 13.61
CA PRO A 219 -1.66 25.76 14.70
C PRO A 219 -3.04 25.24 15.12
N LYS A 220 -3.26 25.14 16.44
CA LYS A 220 -4.58 24.75 16.95
C LYS A 220 -5.62 25.74 16.39
N PRO A 221 -6.77 25.26 15.89
CA PRO A 221 -7.82 26.16 15.46
C PRO A 221 -8.21 27.05 16.65
N GLN A 222 -8.37 28.35 16.40
CA GLN A 222 -9.10 29.20 17.34
C GLN A 222 -10.55 28.71 17.33
N LEU A 223 -10.96 28.10 18.43
CA LEU A 223 -12.30 27.56 18.58
C LEU A 223 -13.22 28.72 18.95
N GLU A 224 -13.87 29.30 17.96
CA GLU A 224 -15.03 30.17 18.19
C GLU A 224 -16.28 29.28 18.23
N SER A 225 -16.96 29.29 19.38
CA SER A 225 -18.23 28.60 19.55
C SER A 225 -19.30 29.32 18.72
N CYS A 226 -20.05 28.59 17.90
CA CYS A 226 -21.21 29.16 17.20
C CYS A 226 -22.29 29.70 18.15
N ASN A 227 -22.22 29.39 19.45
CA ASN A 227 -23.10 29.96 20.47
C ASN A 227 -22.74 31.41 20.82
N ASP A 228 -21.51 31.84 20.54
CA ASP A 228 -20.99 33.18 20.87
C ASP A 228 -21.00 34.12 19.65
N THR A 229 -21.42 33.62 18.48
CA THR A 229 -21.66 34.44 17.31
C THR A 229 -23.10 34.96 17.36
N PRO A 230 -23.37 36.26 17.46
CA PRO A 230 -24.71 36.79 17.22
C PRO A 230 -25.04 36.61 15.74
N VAL A 231 -25.54 35.42 15.38
CA VAL A 231 -26.01 35.12 14.04
C VAL A 231 -27.25 35.99 13.81
N PHE A 232 -27.13 36.90 12.85
CA PHE A 232 -28.12 37.88 12.38
C PHE A 232 -28.29 39.15 13.24
N LYS A 233 -27.35 40.10 13.12
CA LYS A 233 -27.75 41.53 13.10
C LYS A 233 -28.17 41.87 11.67
N SER A 234 -29.49 41.92 11.49
CA SER A 234 -30.29 42.62 10.46
C SER A 234 -29.55 43.23 9.25
N LEU A 235 -29.97 42.81 8.06
CA LEU A 235 -29.91 43.61 6.82
C LEU A 235 -30.53 45.00 7.04
#